data_AF-A0A8T1A1X1-F1
#
_entry.id   AF-A0A8T1A1X1-F1
#
_cell.length_a   1.000
_cell.length_b   1.000
_cell.length_c   1.000
_cell.angle_alpha   90.00
_cell.angle_beta   90.00
_cell.angle_gamma   90.00
#
_symmetry.space_group_name_H-M   'P 1'
#
loop_
_entity.id
_entity.type
_entity.pdbx_description
1 polymer ?
#
loop_
_entity_poly.entity_id
_entity_poly.type
_entity_poly.pdbx_seq_one_letter_code
_entity_poly.pdbx_strand_id
1 'polypeptide(L)'
;MDAPFKPTQISNGMIPDYSTMLKLLARKYFSIVDAALTQALPNTLYLGSRFAEWGISKEVQEAAAEYVDVLSYNVYKESVNGHSWMDIAALNKPAIVGEFAFGSNDRGMFGTGPNSESAASSQQDRAAKFTNYMNAALRNPYFVGAHWFQYVDEPLLGRHWDGENYNLGFVDVADVPYASLVNAAKTVHAQAYAKRFGSTGNTVISFEAAENLSLISAYNQATIQYVSQGATDGVRAM
;
A
#
# COMPACT_ATOMS: atom_id res chain seq x y z
N MET A 1 31.67 17.55 -3.19
CA MET A 1 30.83 18.11 -2.11
C MET A 1 31.45 17.66 -0.81
N ASP A 2 31.67 18.58 0.12
CA ASP A 2 32.14 18.22 1.45
C ASP A 2 31.13 17.27 2.11
N ALA A 3 31.61 16.38 2.98
CA ALA A 3 30.73 15.50 3.72
C ALA A 3 29.71 16.33 4.51
N PRO A 4 28.44 15.90 4.59
CA PRO A 4 27.45 16.62 5.38
C PRO A 4 27.94 16.75 6.83
N PHE A 5 27.76 17.93 7.42
CA PHE A 5 28.13 18.20 8.80
C PHE A 5 27.50 17.16 9.73
N LYS A 6 28.33 16.47 10.51
CA LYS A 6 27.90 15.52 11.53
C LYS A 6 28.13 16.15 12.90
N PRO A 7 27.08 16.58 13.62
CA PRO A 7 27.26 17.10 14.96
C PRO A 7 27.86 16.01 15.85
N THR A 8 28.85 16.36 16.68
CA THR A 8 29.48 15.42 17.63
C THR A 8 28.52 15.02 18.75
N GLN A 9 27.52 15.84 19.06
CA GLN A 9 26.43 15.56 20.00
C GLN A 9 25.12 16.22 19.53
N ILE A 10 24.00 15.54 19.74
CA ILE A 10 22.66 16.11 19.57
C ILE A 10 22.15 16.48 20.96
N SER A 11 22.00 17.79 21.24
CA SER A 11 21.45 18.26 22.52
C SER A 11 19.93 18.25 22.52
N ASN A 12 19.31 18.17 23.70
CA ASN A 12 17.85 18.25 23.84
C ASN A 12 17.26 19.55 23.25
N GLY A 13 18.02 20.65 23.27
CA GLY A 13 17.60 21.93 22.66
C GLY A 13 17.60 21.90 21.13
N MET A 14 18.38 21.01 20.50
CA MET A 14 18.47 20.90 19.04
C MET A 14 17.33 20.06 18.45
N ILE A 15 16.73 19.17 19.24
CA ILE A 15 15.69 18.24 18.75
C ILE A 15 14.48 18.99 18.17
N PRO A 16 13.91 20.03 18.84
CA PRO A 16 12.80 20.81 18.27
C PRO A 16 13.17 21.52 16.96
N ASP A 17 14.39 22.04 16.85
CA ASP A 17 14.89 22.68 15.63
C ASP A 17 15.02 21.66 14.49
N TYR A 18 15.54 20.46 14.77
CA TYR A 18 15.68 19.39 13.81
C TYR A 18 14.32 18.89 13.32
N SER A 19 13.37 18.69 14.23
CA SER A 19 11.98 18.36 13.91
C SER A 19 11.36 19.44 13.01
N THR A 20 11.50 20.72 13.37
CA THR A 20 10.98 21.84 12.58
C THR A 20 11.60 21.89 11.18
N MET A 21 12.92 21.78 11.07
CA MET A 21 13.63 21.79 9.79
C MET A 21 13.23 20.60 8.91
N LEU A 22 13.10 19.40 9.49
CA LEU A 22 12.64 18.21 8.76
C LEU A 22 11.22 18.38 8.24
N LYS A 23 10.30 18.89 9.07
CA LYS A 23 8.92 19.17 8.65
C LYS A 23 8.86 20.20 7.54
N LEU A 24 9.63 21.28 7.62
CA LEU A 24 9.70 22.31 6.57
C LEU A 24 10.22 21.74 5.26
N LEU A 25 11.26 20.91 5.31
CA LEU A 25 11.80 20.23 4.14
C LEU A 25 10.76 19.29 3.50
N ALA A 26 10.10 18.46 4.31
CA ALA A 26 9.08 17.53 3.86
C ALA A 26 7.88 18.27 3.24
N ARG A 27 7.40 19.34 3.90
CA ARG A 27 6.33 20.20 3.36
C ARG A 27 6.70 20.77 2.01
N LYS A 28 7.95 21.24 1.85
CA LYS A 28 8.40 21.78 0.57
C LYS A 28 8.40 20.72 -0.52
N TYR A 29 8.89 19.51 -0.23
CA TYR A 29 8.82 18.37 -1.15
C TYR A 29 7.37 18.09 -1.60
N PHE A 30 6.45 17.86 -0.65
CA PHE A 30 5.07 17.52 -0.98
C PHE A 30 4.35 18.66 -1.71
N SER A 31 4.58 19.91 -1.34
CA SER A 31 3.98 21.07 -2.02
C SER A 31 4.40 21.20 -3.49
N ILE A 32 5.66 20.88 -3.81
CA ILE A 32 6.17 20.94 -5.19
C ILE A 32 5.52 19.84 -6.03
N VAL A 33 5.46 18.62 -5.49
CA VAL A 33 4.88 17.46 -6.19
C VAL A 33 3.38 17.65 -6.40
N ASP A 34 2.65 18.08 -5.37
CA ASP A 34 1.22 18.36 -5.45
C ASP A 34 0.91 19.46 -6.49
N ALA A 35 1.65 20.57 -6.48
CA ALA A 35 1.49 21.63 -7.48
C ALA A 35 1.73 21.11 -8.91
N ALA A 36 2.78 20.30 -9.11
CA ALA A 36 3.09 19.72 -10.40
C ALA A 36 2.00 18.74 -10.88
N LEU A 37 1.51 17.87 -9.99
CA LEU A 37 0.43 16.93 -10.29
C LEU A 37 -0.89 17.66 -10.55
N THR A 38 -1.22 18.68 -9.77
CA THR A 38 -2.42 19.49 -9.98
C THR A 38 -2.40 20.20 -11.33
N GLN A 39 -1.24 20.72 -11.74
CA GLN A 39 -1.08 21.36 -13.04
C GLN A 39 -1.18 20.37 -14.21
N ALA A 40 -0.50 19.23 -14.11
CA ALA A 40 -0.38 18.27 -15.22
C ALA A 40 -1.56 17.29 -15.31
N LEU A 41 -2.12 16.88 -14.17
CA LEU A 41 -3.13 15.84 -14.02
C LEU A 41 -4.26 16.31 -13.09
N PRO A 42 -4.98 17.39 -13.44
CA PRO A 42 -6.13 17.82 -12.64
C PRO A 42 -7.13 16.68 -12.52
N ASN A 43 -7.78 16.56 -11.36
CA ASN A 43 -8.75 15.51 -11.02
C ASN A 43 -8.17 14.09 -10.83
N THR A 44 -6.85 13.95 -10.68
CA THR A 44 -6.20 12.68 -10.32
C THR A 44 -5.72 12.71 -8.88
N LEU A 45 -6.00 11.65 -8.10
CA LEU A 45 -5.55 11.55 -6.71
C LEU A 45 -4.02 11.52 -6.61
N TYR A 46 -3.47 12.30 -5.68
CA TYR A 46 -2.06 12.22 -5.29
C TYR A 46 -1.88 11.21 -4.16
N LEU A 47 -1.27 10.06 -4.47
CA LEU A 47 -1.12 8.92 -3.57
C LEU A 47 0.14 8.95 -2.70
N GLY A 48 0.77 10.12 -2.50
CA GLY A 48 1.94 10.29 -1.64
C GLY A 48 3.23 9.66 -2.15
N SER A 49 4.06 9.15 -1.24
CA SER A 49 5.46 8.79 -1.51
C SER A 49 5.93 7.46 -0.90
N ARG A 50 5.01 6.52 -0.62
CA ARG A 50 5.30 5.11 -0.28
C ARG A 50 6.29 4.94 0.88
N PHE A 51 5.90 5.41 2.07
CA PHE A 51 6.74 5.37 3.26
C PHE A 51 7.07 3.95 3.71
N ALA A 52 8.32 3.73 4.14
CA ALA A 52 8.77 2.49 4.75
C ALA A 52 9.23 2.72 6.19
N GLU A 53 9.15 1.69 7.03
CA GLU A 53 9.50 1.71 8.47
C GLU A 53 10.84 2.39 8.77
N TRP A 54 11.86 2.14 7.94
CA TRP A 54 13.23 2.64 8.14
C TRP A 54 13.44 4.08 7.67
N GLY A 55 12.47 4.69 6.99
CA GLY A 55 12.63 5.97 6.29
C GLY A 55 11.57 7.01 6.62
N ILE A 56 10.85 6.85 7.74
CA ILE A 56 9.69 7.69 8.06
C ILE A 56 9.75 8.26 9.48
N SER A 57 9.31 9.51 9.63
CA SER A 57 9.13 10.20 10.90
C SER A 57 7.73 10.80 10.98
N LYS A 58 7.32 11.20 12.19
CA LYS A 58 6.06 11.91 12.42
C LYS A 58 5.98 13.20 11.61
N GLU A 59 7.04 13.99 11.57
CA GLU A 59 7.12 15.26 10.84
C GLU A 59 6.85 15.10 9.35
N VAL A 60 7.42 14.05 8.75
CA VAL A 60 7.25 13.74 7.32
C VAL A 60 5.82 13.29 7.04
N GLN A 61 5.23 12.47 7.91
CA GLN A 61 3.84 12.03 7.75
C GLN A 61 2.84 13.18 7.92
N GLU A 62 3.04 14.03 8.92
CA GLU A 62 2.23 15.25 9.12
C GLU A 62 2.34 16.17 7.91
N ALA A 63 3.56 16.41 7.42
CA ALA A 63 3.77 17.22 6.22
C ALA A 63 3.08 16.63 4.99
N ALA A 64 3.16 15.31 4.79
CA ALA A 64 2.50 14.64 3.68
C ALA A 64 0.98 14.77 3.76
N ALA A 65 0.40 14.58 4.93
CA ALA A 65 -1.04 14.66 5.15
C ALA A 65 -1.63 16.03 4.78
N GLU A 66 -0.83 17.09 4.76
CA GLU A 66 -1.29 18.41 4.28
C GLU A 66 -1.54 18.49 2.77
N TYR A 67 -0.89 17.64 1.96
CA TYR A 67 -0.92 17.74 0.48
C TYR A 67 -1.45 16.51 -0.22
N VAL A 68 -1.22 15.30 0.32
CA VAL A 68 -1.61 14.06 -0.36
C VAL A 68 -3.10 13.77 -0.16
N ASP A 69 -3.75 13.21 -1.18
CA ASP A 69 -5.13 12.72 -1.08
C ASP A 69 -5.18 11.40 -0.28
N VAL A 70 -4.20 10.52 -0.50
CA VAL A 70 -4.05 9.23 0.19
C VAL A 70 -2.61 9.04 0.65
N LEU A 71 -2.41 8.71 1.93
CA LEU A 71 -1.10 8.33 2.46
C LEU A 71 -0.71 6.94 1.94
N SER A 72 0.53 6.74 1.51
CA SER A 72 0.99 5.42 1.05
C SER A 72 2.13 4.87 1.90
N TYR A 73 2.06 3.58 2.21
CA TYR A 73 3.00 2.87 3.07
C TYR A 73 3.41 1.53 2.46
N ASN A 74 4.70 1.21 2.44
CA ASN A 74 5.21 -0.12 2.11
C ASN A 74 5.39 -0.88 3.43
N VAL A 75 4.62 -1.95 3.62
CA VAL A 75 4.45 -2.62 4.92
C VAL A 75 4.71 -4.12 4.75
N TYR A 76 6.00 -4.49 4.68
CA TYR A 76 6.49 -5.87 4.69
C TYR A 76 6.47 -6.44 6.11
N LYS A 77 5.27 -6.70 6.62
CA LYS A 77 4.97 -7.22 7.96
C LYS A 77 3.91 -8.32 7.84
N GLU A 78 3.73 -9.15 8.85
CA GLU A 78 2.66 -10.18 8.80
C GLU A 78 1.24 -9.59 8.84
N SER A 79 1.11 -8.34 9.32
CA SER A 79 -0.14 -7.59 9.40
C SER A 79 0.13 -6.13 9.07
N VAL A 80 -0.85 -5.43 8.49
CA VAL A 80 -0.78 -3.98 8.28
C VAL A 80 -1.02 -3.16 9.55
N ASN A 81 -1.52 -3.80 10.61
CA ASN A 81 -1.91 -3.14 11.86
C ASN A 81 -0.86 -3.30 12.96
N GLY A 82 -0.82 -2.35 13.91
CA GLY A 82 -0.04 -2.47 15.16
C GLY A 82 1.37 -1.87 15.12
N HIS A 83 1.66 -1.04 14.11
CA HIS A 83 3.00 -0.50 13.89
C HIS A 83 3.11 0.95 14.37
N SER A 84 4.01 1.21 15.33
CA SER A 84 4.18 2.54 15.96
C SER A 84 4.76 3.61 15.03
N TRP A 85 5.35 3.21 13.91
CA TRP A 85 5.90 4.13 12.92
C TRP A 85 4.84 4.69 11.96
N MET A 86 3.61 4.18 12.00
CA MET A 86 2.47 4.66 11.20
C MET A 86 1.45 5.43 12.06
N ASP A 87 1.38 6.75 11.89
CA ASP A 87 0.49 7.63 12.67
C ASP A 87 -0.92 7.75 12.05
N ILE A 88 -1.37 6.72 11.33
CA ILE A 88 -2.55 6.77 10.44
C ILE A 88 -3.82 7.27 11.16
N ALA A 89 -4.08 6.78 12.37
CA ALA A 89 -5.27 7.19 13.13
C ALA A 89 -5.19 8.65 13.60
N ALA A 90 -3.99 9.15 13.93
CA ALA A 90 -3.78 10.53 14.35
C ALA A 90 -3.89 11.50 13.16
N LEU A 91 -3.48 11.07 11.97
CA LEU A 91 -3.54 11.86 10.74
C LEU A 91 -4.95 11.91 10.14
N ASN A 92 -5.81 10.95 10.49
CA ASN A 92 -7.19 10.85 10.03
C ASN A 92 -7.33 11.01 8.50
N LYS A 93 -6.47 10.33 7.76
CA LYS A 93 -6.48 10.31 6.28
C LYS A 93 -6.61 8.89 5.74
N PRO A 94 -7.20 8.71 4.56
CA PRO A 94 -7.13 7.46 3.84
C PRO A 94 -5.68 7.03 3.61
N ALA A 95 -5.41 5.74 3.79
CA ALA A 95 -4.10 5.15 3.58
C ALA A 95 -4.16 3.98 2.59
N ILE A 96 -3.09 3.73 1.86
CA ILE A 96 -2.94 2.58 0.96
C ILE A 96 -1.63 1.87 1.26
N VAL A 97 -1.67 0.53 1.30
CA VAL A 97 -0.43 -0.25 1.30
C VAL A 97 0.11 -0.28 -0.13
N GLY A 98 1.25 0.36 -0.33
CA GLY A 98 1.94 0.41 -1.62
C GLY A 98 2.63 -0.90 -1.97
N GLU A 99 3.13 -1.63 -0.97
CA GLU A 99 3.79 -2.93 -1.10
C GLU A 99 3.58 -3.78 0.15
N PHE A 100 3.26 -5.04 -0.06
CA PHE A 100 3.46 -6.13 0.88
C PHE A 100 3.66 -7.42 0.08
N ALA A 101 4.31 -8.42 0.68
CA ALA A 101 4.53 -9.69 0.02
C ALA A 101 4.91 -10.78 1.01
N PHE A 102 4.72 -12.02 0.59
CA PHE A 102 5.25 -13.19 1.28
C PHE A 102 5.89 -14.12 0.25
N GLY A 103 7.02 -14.74 0.58
CA GLY A 103 7.72 -15.68 -0.30
C GLY A 103 8.12 -16.97 0.40
N SER A 104 8.24 -18.06 -0.36
CA SER A 104 8.70 -19.35 0.14
C SER A 104 9.81 -19.94 -0.75
N ASN A 105 10.61 -20.83 -0.18
CA ASN A 105 11.70 -21.52 -0.88
C ASN A 105 11.34 -22.98 -1.27
N ASP A 106 10.09 -23.40 -1.07
CA ASP A 106 9.59 -24.74 -1.38
C ASP A 106 9.41 -25.04 -2.89
N ARG A 107 9.74 -24.06 -3.74
CA ARG A 107 9.65 -24.13 -5.21
C ARG A 107 10.96 -23.77 -5.93
N GLY A 108 12.08 -23.80 -5.22
CA GLY A 108 13.43 -23.66 -5.81
C GLY A 108 14.03 -22.26 -5.79
N MET A 109 13.30 -21.27 -5.26
CA MET A 109 13.82 -19.91 -5.02
C MET A 109 14.67 -19.85 -3.75
N PHE A 110 15.74 -19.05 -3.76
CA PHE A 110 16.62 -18.90 -2.59
C PHE A 110 16.15 -17.83 -1.61
N GLY A 111 15.54 -16.76 -2.12
CA GLY A 111 15.07 -15.65 -1.31
C GLY A 111 13.57 -15.71 -1.03
N THR A 112 13.18 -15.34 0.20
CA THR A 112 11.78 -15.38 0.67
C THR A 112 11.17 -14.01 0.95
N GLY A 113 11.87 -12.93 0.58
CA GLY A 113 11.41 -11.55 0.72
C GLY A 113 12.42 -10.65 1.44
N PRO A 114 12.08 -9.37 1.63
CA PRO A 114 13.01 -8.35 2.14
C PRO A 114 13.31 -8.46 3.65
N ASN A 115 12.54 -9.25 4.41
CA ASN A 115 12.76 -9.48 5.84
C ASN A 115 12.16 -10.81 6.29
N SER A 116 12.43 -11.19 7.55
CA SER A 116 11.95 -12.45 8.13
C SER A 116 10.42 -12.55 8.22
N GLU A 117 9.70 -11.44 8.32
CA GLU A 117 8.23 -11.42 8.37
C GLU A 117 7.59 -11.72 7.00
N SER A 118 8.34 -11.51 5.92
CA SER A 118 7.92 -11.86 4.56
C SER A 118 8.08 -13.36 4.27
N ALA A 119 8.81 -14.11 5.10
CA ALA A 119 9.05 -15.53 4.86
C ALA A 119 7.80 -16.39 5.15
N ALA A 120 7.52 -17.34 4.27
CA ALA A 120 6.51 -18.37 4.41
C ALA A 120 7.15 -19.77 4.30
N SER A 121 6.62 -20.71 5.07
CA SER A 121 7.10 -22.10 5.12
C SER A 121 6.74 -22.94 3.89
N SER A 122 5.71 -22.54 3.15
CA SER A 122 5.26 -23.20 1.92
C SER A 122 4.40 -22.27 1.06
N GLN A 123 4.06 -22.66 -0.18
CA GLN A 123 3.09 -21.95 -1.01
C GLN A 123 1.69 -21.90 -0.38
N GLN A 124 1.31 -22.87 0.47
CA GLN A 124 0.06 -22.84 1.22
C GLN A 124 0.12 -21.81 2.36
N ASP A 125 1.23 -21.77 3.10
CA ASP A 125 1.45 -20.78 4.15
C ASP A 125 1.54 -19.35 3.58
N ARG A 126 2.16 -19.20 2.41
CA ARG A 126 2.19 -17.94 1.65
C ARG A 126 0.79 -17.42 1.33
N ALA A 127 -0.11 -18.32 0.90
CA ALA A 127 -1.51 -18.01 0.63
C ALA A 127 -2.31 -17.69 1.92
N ALA A 128 -2.01 -18.38 3.03
CA ALA A 128 -2.60 -18.10 4.33
C ALA A 128 -2.18 -16.73 4.87
N LYS A 129 -0.89 -16.39 4.80
CA LYS A 129 -0.35 -15.08 5.15
C LYS A 129 -0.96 -13.96 4.31
N PHE A 130 -1.06 -14.14 2.99
CA PHE A 130 -1.78 -13.20 2.11
C PHE A 130 -3.22 -12.98 2.59
N THR A 131 -3.94 -14.06 2.88
CA THR A 131 -5.34 -14.00 3.34
C THR A 131 -5.46 -13.23 4.65
N ASN A 132 -4.58 -13.50 5.61
CA ASN A 132 -4.58 -12.84 6.91
C ASN A 132 -4.26 -11.34 6.79
N TYR A 133 -3.24 -11.00 6.02
CA TYR A 133 -2.83 -9.62 5.78
C TYR A 133 -3.96 -8.80 5.15
N MET A 134 -4.55 -9.30 4.06
CA MET A 134 -5.63 -8.61 3.37
C MET A 134 -6.89 -8.46 4.24
N ASN A 135 -7.24 -9.49 5.02
CA ASN A 135 -8.33 -9.38 5.99
C ASN A 135 -8.02 -8.37 7.12
N ALA A 136 -6.76 -8.18 7.49
CA ALA A 136 -6.34 -7.15 8.45
C ALA A 136 -6.49 -5.74 7.84
N ALA A 137 -6.11 -5.57 6.57
CA ALA A 137 -6.28 -4.32 5.83
C ALA A 137 -7.75 -3.94 5.64
N LEU A 138 -8.58 -4.88 5.17
CA LEU A 138 -10.01 -4.64 4.93
C LEU A 138 -10.77 -4.21 6.21
N ARG A 139 -10.36 -4.71 7.38
CA ARG A 139 -10.94 -4.37 8.67
C ARG A 139 -10.41 -3.06 9.27
N ASN A 140 -9.27 -2.54 8.79
CA ASN A 140 -8.73 -1.29 9.29
C ASN A 140 -9.47 -0.10 8.66
N PRO A 141 -10.13 0.79 9.43
CA PRO A 141 -10.98 1.86 8.91
C PRO A 141 -10.26 2.91 8.05
N TYR A 142 -8.93 2.97 8.04
CA TYR A 142 -8.18 3.96 7.27
C TYR A 142 -7.63 3.40 5.95
N PHE A 143 -7.38 2.09 5.86
CA PHE A 143 -6.84 1.51 4.63
C PHE A 143 -7.93 1.38 3.55
N VAL A 144 -7.67 1.97 2.38
CA VAL A 144 -8.54 1.92 1.19
C VAL A 144 -8.07 0.89 0.17
N GLY A 145 -6.90 0.29 0.36
CA GLY A 145 -6.37 -0.74 -0.51
C GLY A 145 -5.00 -1.26 -0.06
N ALA A 146 -4.57 -2.35 -0.68
CA ALA A 146 -3.24 -2.90 -0.51
C ALA A 146 -2.76 -3.57 -1.80
N HIS A 147 -1.56 -3.22 -2.24
CA HIS A 147 -0.94 -3.78 -3.43
C HIS A 147 0.17 -4.75 -3.09
N TRP A 148 0.06 -5.95 -3.66
CA TRP A 148 1.08 -6.97 -3.58
C TRP A 148 2.29 -6.58 -4.44
N PHE A 149 3.49 -6.71 -3.89
CA PHE A 149 4.74 -6.61 -4.64
C PHE A 149 5.28 -8.03 -4.82
N GLN A 150 5.25 -8.64 -6.00
CA GLN A 150 5.00 -8.09 -7.33
C GLN A 150 4.36 -9.16 -8.23
N TYR A 151 4.21 -8.87 -9.52
CA TYR A 151 3.49 -9.79 -10.41
C TYR A 151 4.26 -11.08 -10.72
N VAL A 152 5.53 -10.97 -11.11
CA VAL A 152 6.39 -12.10 -11.49
C VAL A 152 7.46 -12.31 -10.44
N ASP A 153 7.88 -13.55 -10.20
CA ASP A 153 9.04 -13.83 -9.37
C ASP A 153 10.28 -13.06 -9.84
N GLU A 154 11.15 -12.75 -8.89
CA GLU A 154 12.44 -12.18 -9.25
C GLU A 154 13.34 -13.24 -9.89
N PRO A 155 14.34 -12.84 -10.70
CA PRO A 155 15.30 -13.78 -11.24
C PRO A 155 16.01 -14.54 -10.11
N LEU A 156 16.13 -15.87 -10.27
CA LEU A 156 16.77 -16.74 -9.27
C LEU A 156 18.18 -16.28 -8.86
N LEU A 157 18.91 -15.69 -9.81
CA LEU A 157 20.28 -15.18 -9.63
C LEU A 157 20.35 -13.69 -9.30
N GLY A 158 19.22 -13.07 -8.99
CA GLY A 158 19.13 -11.66 -8.66
C GLY A 158 18.67 -10.80 -9.84
N ARG A 159 17.80 -9.84 -9.56
CA ARG A 159 17.41 -8.79 -10.51
C ARG A 159 18.58 -7.83 -10.76
N HIS A 160 18.57 -7.21 -11.94
CA HIS A 160 19.77 -6.63 -12.53
C HIS A 160 20.41 -5.46 -11.77
N TRP A 161 19.68 -4.76 -10.88
CA TRP A 161 20.16 -3.52 -10.26
C TRP A 161 20.67 -3.68 -8.83
N ASP A 162 20.17 -4.63 -8.05
CA ASP A 162 20.54 -4.83 -6.63
C ASP A 162 20.68 -6.30 -6.22
N GLY A 163 20.34 -7.24 -7.11
CA GLY A 163 20.49 -8.66 -6.86
C GLY A 163 19.38 -9.30 -6.02
N GLU A 164 18.25 -8.64 -5.74
CA GLU A 164 17.10 -9.31 -5.08
C GLU A 164 16.61 -10.51 -5.92
N ASN A 165 16.37 -11.64 -5.25
CA ASN A 165 16.09 -12.94 -5.86
C ASN A 165 14.94 -13.69 -5.16
N TYR A 166 13.86 -12.97 -4.85
CA TYR A 166 12.75 -13.43 -4.01
C TYR A 166 11.62 -14.14 -4.77
N ASN A 167 10.98 -15.11 -4.10
CA ASN A 167 9.72 -15.74 -4.53
C ASN A 167 8.49 -14.86 -4.22
N LEU A 168 8.38 -13.69 -4.86
CA LEU A 168 7.29 -12.74 -4.59
C LEU A 168 6.26 -12.66 -5.72
N GLY A 169 6.35 -13.44 -6.78
CA GLY A 169 5.42 -13.40 -7.91
C GLY A 169 4.09 -14.09 -7.66
N PHE A 170 3.01 -13.53 -8.21
CA PHE A 170 1.78 -14.30 -8.47
C PHE A 170 1.98 -15.37 -9.55
N VAL A 171 2.96 -15.17 -10.43
CA VAL A 171 3.45 -16.14 -11.42
C VAL A 171 4.95 -16.36 -11.24
N ASP A 172 5.44 -17.54 -11.62
CA ASP A 172 6.87 -17.84 -11.66
C ASP A 172 7.55 -17.30 -12.93
N VAL A 173 8.87 -17.51 -13.05
CA VAL A 173 9.67 -17.07 -14.21
C VAL A 173 9.25 -17.71 -15.54
N ALA A 174 8.51 -18.81 -15.50
CA ALA A 174 7.96 -19.48 -16.68
C ALA A 174 6.52 -19.04 -16.98
N ASP A 175 6.05 -17.95 -16.34
CA ASP A 175 4.68 -17.43 -16.44
C ASP A 175 3.62 -18.43 -15.94
N VAL A 176 3.98 -19.32 -15.01
CA VAL A 176 3.06 -20.28 -14.41
C VAL A 176 2.49 -19.71 -13.10
N PRO A 177 1.15 -19.58 -12.96
CA PRO A 177 0.54 -19.04 -11.75
C PRO A 177 0.71 -19.94 -10.52
N TYR A 178 0.98 -19.31 -9.37
CA TYR A 178 0.93 -19.97 -8.06
C TYR A 178 -0.53 -20.19 -7.64
N ALA A 179 -1.06 -21.38 -7.94
CA ALA A 179 -2.47 -21.71 -7.75
C ALA A 179 -3.00 -21.44 -6.32
N SER A 180 -2.22 -21.71 -5.28
CA SER A 180 -2.61 -21.43 -3.88
C SER A 180 -2.83 -19.95 -3.63
N LEU A 181 -1.91 -19.10 -4.08
CA LEU A 181 -1.97 -17.65 -3.93
C LEU A 181 -3.10 -17.04 -4.78
N VAL A 182 -3.26 -17.50 -6.03
CA VAL A 182 -4.37 -17.07 -6.91
C VAL A 182 -5.72 -17.40 -6.29
N ASN A 183 -5.90 -18.61 -5.75
CA ASN A 183 -7.17 -19.02 -5.13
C ASN A 183 -7.46 -18.23 -3.84
N ALA A 184 -6.43 -17.93 -3.04
CA ALA A 184 -6.57 -17.06 -1.87
C ALA A 184 -6.98 -15.63 -2.26
N ALA A 185 -6.35 -15.05 -3.29
CA ALA A 185 -6.69 -13.73 -3.82
C ALA A 185 -8.14 -13.68 -4.30
N LYS A 186 -8.58 -14.64 -5.11
CA LYS A 186 -10.00 -14.73 -5.56
C LYS A 186 -10.97 -14.75 -4.39
N THR A 187 -10.69 -15.57 -3.37
CA THR A 187 -11.55 -15.72 -2.19
C THR A 187 -11.65 -14.42 -1.40
N VAL A 188 -10.51 -13.78 -1.13
CA VAL A 188 -10.46 -12.51 -0.39
C VAL A 188 -11.16 -11.40 -1.15
N HIS A 189 -10.86 -11.24 -2.45
CA HIS A 189 -11.40 -10.16 -3.27
C HIS A 189 -12.92 -10.26 -3.45
N ALA A 190 -13.46 -11.47 -3.61
CA ALA A 190 -14.90 -11.69 -3.70
C ALA A 190 -15.68 -11.22 -2.44
N GLN A 191 -15.00 -11.13 -1.28
CA GLN A 191 -15.59 -10.73 -0.01
C GLN A 191 -15.20 -9.33 0.43
N ALA A 192 -14.35 -8.61 -0.33
CA ALA A 192 -13.71 -7.38 0.12
C ALA A 192 -14.71 -6.29 0.53
N TYR A 193 -15.67 -5.99 -0.36
CA TYR A 193 -16.68 -4.96 -0.08
C TYR A 193 -17.61 -5.35 1.07
N ALA A 194 -18.06 -6.60 1.11
CA ALA A 194 -18.91 -7.10 2.19
C ALA A 194 -18.21 -7.06 3.55
N LYS A 195 -16.90 -7.36 3.61
CA LYS A 195 -16.09 -7.24 4.83
C LYS A 195 -15.91 -5.80 5.27
N ARG A 196 -15.77 -4.87 4.32
CA ARG A 196 -15.51 -3.46 4.59
C ARG A 196 -16.76 -2.69 5.03
N PHE A 197 -17.86 -2.88 4.33
CA PHE A 197 -19.07 -2.08 4.45
C PHE A 197 -20.26 -2.85 5.06
N GLY A 198 -20.06 -4.13 5.37
CA GLY A 198 -21.14 -5.04 5.72
C GLY A 198 -21.85 -5.60 4.48
N SER A 199 -22.65 -6.64 4.68
CA SER A 199 -23.51 -7.19 3.64
C SER A 199 -24.63 -6.19 3.33
N THR A 200 -24.50 -5.40 2.27
CA THR A 200 -25.70 -4.91 1.59
C THR A 200 -26.41 -6.14 1.04
N GLY A 201 -27.68 -6.34 1.40
CA GLY A 201 -28.41 -7.57 1.08
C GLY A 201 -28.20 -8.03 -0.38
N ASN A 202 -27.96 -9.33 -0.55
CA ASN A 202 -28.02 -10.06 -1.83
C ASN A 202 -27.09 -9.63 -2.98
N THR A 203 -25.90 -9.08 -2.74
CA THR A 203 -24.88 -9.02 -3.82
C THR A 203 -23.81 -10.07 -3.62
N VAL A 204 -24.08 -11.28 -4.12
CA VAL A 204 -23.04 -12.29 -4.36
C VAL A 204 -22.29 -11.86 -5.60
N ILE A 205 -21.06 -11.35 -5.45
CA ILE A 205 -20.17 -11.10 -6.59
C ILE A 205 -19.55 -12.45 -6.98
N SER A 206 -20.24 -13.19 -7.85
CA SER A 206 -19.68 -14.38 -8.50
C SER A 206 -18.90 -13.96 -9.73
N PHE A 207 -17.59 -14.17 -9.72
CA PHE A 207 -16.75 -14.08 -10.91
C PHE A 207 -16.79 -15.41 -11.66
N GLU A 208 -17.96 -15.77 -12.18
CA GLU A 208 -18.04 -16.82 -13.20
C GLU A 208 -17.60 -16.22 -14.54
N ALA A 209 -16.82 -17.01 -15.28
CA ALA A 209 -16.05 -16.56 -16.42
C ALA A 209 -16.93 -16.03 -17.54
N ALA A 210 -16.61 -14.82 -18.00
CA ALA A 210 -17.14 -14.13 -19.18
C ALA A 210 -18.66 -13.82 -19.14
N GLU A 211 -19.00 -12.64 -19.64
CA GLU A 211 -20.39 -12.18 -19.89
C GLU A 211 -21.23 -11.79 -18.67
N ASN A 212 -20.95 -10.63 -18.06
CA ASN A 212 -22.04 -9.88 -17.43
C ASN A 212 -21.80 -8.36 -17.42
N LEU A 213 -22.35 -7.68 -18.42
CA LEU A 213 -22.41 -6.21 -18.54
C LEU A 213 -23.25 -5.55 -17.42
N SER A 214 -23.97 -6.34 -16.62
CA SER A 214 -24.74 -5.88 -15.46
C SER A 214 -23.86 -5.30 -14.34
N LEU A 215 -22.61 -5.77 -14.21
CA LEU A 215 -21.64 -5.29 -13.20
C LEU A 215 -21.20 -3.83 -13.46
N ILE A 216 -21.14 -3.42 -14.73
CA ILE A 216 -20.82 -2.03 -15.12
C ILE A 216 -21.95 -1.08 -14.67
N SER A 217 -23.21 -1.54 -14.72
CA SER A 217 -24.36 -0.72 -14.33
C SER A 217 -24.43 -0.47 -12.82
N ALA A 218 -24.10 -1.47 -12.00
CA ALA A 218 -24.07 -1.36 -10.55
C ALA A 218 -22.90 -0.48 -10.07
N TYR A 219 -21.73 -0.61 -10.70
CA TYR A 219 -20.59 0.28 -10.46
C TYR A 219 -20.96 1.73 -10.80
N ASN A 220 -21.55 1.98 -11.97
CA ASN A 220 -21.94 3.32 -12.39
C ASN A 220 -23.00 3.95 -11.48
N GLN A 221 -23.97 3.18 -10.96
CA GLN A 221 -24.95 3.70 -10.01
C GLN A 221 -24.33 4.08 -8.65
N ALA A 222 -23.38 3.29 -8.15
CA ALA A 222 -22.65 3.60 -6.92
C ALA A 222 -21.78 4.86 -7.07
N THR A 223 -21.11 5.02 -8.23
CA THR A 223 -20.32 6.23 -8.54
C THR A 223 -21.21 7.48 -8.63
N ILE A 224 -22.40 7.39 -9.24
CA ILE A 224 -23.33 8.53 -9.37
C ILE A 224 -23.81 9.02 -8.00
N GLN A 225 -24.11 8.12 -7.06
CA GLN A 225 -24.53 8.53 -5.71
C GLN A 225 -23.42 9.24 -4.94
N TYR A 226 -22.17 8.77 -5.05
CA TYR A 226 -21.02 9.37 -4.38
C TYR A 226 -20.67 10.76 -4.93
N VAL A 227 -20.73 10.94 -6.26
CA VAL A 227 -20.47 12.23 -6.92
C VAL A 227 -21.56 13.27 -6.60
N SER A 228 -22.82 12.84 -6.39
CA SER A 228 -23.92 13.75 -6.12
C SER A 228 -23.90 14.43 -4.75
N GLN A 229 -23.09 13.94 -3.79
CA GLN A 229 -23.02 14.47 -2.43
C GLN A 229 -21.71 15.22 -2.12
N GLY A 230 -20.69 15.16 -2.97
CA GLY A 230 -19.31 15.52 -2.58
C GLY A 230 -18.59 16.62 -3.36
N ALA A 231 -19.23 17.31 -4.31
CA ALA A 231 -18.52 18.30 -5.15
C ALA A 231 -19.30 19.60 -5.32
N THR A 232 -19.24 20.50 -4.34
CA THR A 232 -19.76 21.89 -4.52
C THR A 232 -18.79 23.00 -4.11
N ASP A 233 -17.60 22.69 -3.61
CA ASP A 233 -16.68 23.68 -3.02
C ASP A 233 -15.28 23.75 -3.66
N GLY A 234 -15.03 23.03 -4.75
CA GLY A 234 -13.73 23.10 -5.44
C GLY A 234 -12.56 22.47 -4.68
N VAL A 235 -12.86 21.72 -3.61
CA VAL A 235 -11.90 20.82 -2.96
C VAL A 235 -12.04 19.47 -3.66
N ARG A 236 -10.89 18.81 -3.94
CA ARG A 236 -10.87 17.47 -4.53
C ARG A 236 -11.74 16.54 -3.66
N ALA A 237 -12.80 15.99 -4.26
CA ALA A 237 -13.75 15.13 -3.56
C ALA A 237 -13.01 13.89 -3.00
N MET A 238 -13.13 13.67 -1.69
CA MET A 238 -12.79 12.39 -1.03
C MET A 238 -13.77 11.30 -1.44
#